data_AF-A0A2D4PWK5-F1
#
_entry.id   AF-A0A2D4PWK5-F1
#
_cell.length_a   1.000
_cell.length_b   1.000
_cell.length_c   1.000
_cell.angle_alpha   90.00
_cell.angle_beta   90.00
_cell.angle_gamma   90.00
#
_symmetry.space_group_name_H-M   'P 1'
#
loop_
_entity.id
_entity.type
_entity.pdbx_description
1 polymer ?
#
loop_
_entity_poly.entity_id
_entity_poly.type
_entity_poly.pdbx_seq_one_letter_code
_entity_poly.pdbx_strand_id
1 'polypeptide(L)'
;MVAKRDLEEAIVHLKMESSAFLLRFQHIIESKEEDHPNLMTELLTNALQKTKQEMRNNIDETYRIFTNYAWRHKLLRKVHVRFTRKTVRDEVYGRTRDEEQGERNSDVKAGS
;
A
#
# COMPACT_ATOMS: atom_id res chain seq x y z
N MET A 1 35.55 -0.57 13.25
CA MET A 1 34.10 -0.85 13.45
C MET A 1 33.18 0.35 13.20
N VAL A 2 33.69 1.59 13.08
CA VAL A 2 32.86 2.81 12.87
C VAL A 2 32.26 2.89 11.46
N ALA A 3 33.07 2.71 10.40
CA ALA A 3 32.61 2.78 9.01
C ALA A 3 31.48 1.78 8.62
N LYS A 4 31.35 0.65 9.34
CA LYS A 4 30.25 -0.31 9.09
C LYS A 4 28.93 0.21 9.66
N ARG A 5 28.97 0.89 10.82
CA ARG A 5 27.78 1.49 11.45
C ARG A 5 27.26 2.66 10.62
N ASP A 6 28.16 3.54 10.17
CA ASP A 6 27.77 4.71 9.34
C ASP A 6 27.11 4.26 8.02
N LEU A 7 27.59 3.14 7.44
CA LEU A 7 26.99 2.54 6.26
C LEU A 7 25.60 1.93 6.54
N GLU A 8 25.45 1.22 7.66
CA GLU A 8 24.16 0.66 8.07
C GLU A 8 23.12 1.77 8.31
N GLU A 9 23.53 2.88 8.93
CA GLU A 9 22.67 4.04 9.16
C GLU A 9 22.26 4.73 7.85
N ALA A 10 23.21 4.92 6.92
CA ALA A 10 22.91 5.43 5.58
C ALA A 10 21.93 4.52 4.82
N ILE A 11 22.09 3.19 4.90
CA ILE A 11 21.16 2.23 4.29
C ILE A 11 19.77 2.36 4.88
N VAL A 12 19.65 2.50 6.21
CA VAL A 12 18.36 2.69 6.87
C VAL A 12 17.73 4.00 6.40
N HIS A 13 18.47 5.10 6.36
CA HIS A 13 17.98 6.39 5.88
C HIS A 13 17.42 6.31 4.46
N LEU A 14 18.19 5.76 3.53
CA LEU A 14 17.78 5.58 2.13
C LEU A 14 16.54 4.66 2.00
N LYS A 15 16.46 3.60 2.81
CA LYS A 15 15.28 2.73 2.88
C LYS A 15 14.05 3.45 3.42
N MET A 16 14.21 4.32 4.43
CA MET A 16 13.10 5.12 4.96
C MET A 16 12.59 6.11 3.93
N GLU A 17 13.49 6.81 3.24
CA GLU A 17 13.14 7.78 2.21
C GLU A 17 12.40 7.15 1.03
N SER A 18 12.85 5.97 0.57
CA SER A 18 12.18 5.21 -0.49
C SER A 18 10.84 4.62 -0.03
N SER A 19 10.75 4.14 1.20
CA SER A 19 9.51 3.58 1.77
C SER A 19 8.41 4.63 1.94
N ALA A 20 8.77 5.92 2.02
CA ALA A 20 7.81 7.01 2.15
C ALA A 20 6.82 7.09 0.97
N PHE A 21 7.16 6.53 -0.17
CA PHE A 21 6.32 6.51 -1.37
C PHE A 21 5.53 5.21 -1.54
N LEU A 22 5.66 4.26 -0.63
CA LEU A 22 5.17 2.90 -0.81
C LEU A 22 4.02 2.58 0.15
N LEU A 23 2.96 1.95 -0.37
CA LEU A 23 1.92 1.31 0.43
C LEU A 23 1.84 -0.19 0.15
N ARG A 24 1.49 -0.93 1.20
CA ARG A 24 1.35 -2.38 1.18
C ARG A 24 -0.11 -2.76 1.36
N PHE A 25 -0.70 -3.33 0.32
CA PHE A 25 -2.06 -3.83 0.33
C PHE A 25 -2.06 -5.33 0.66
N GLN A 26 -2.98 -5.72 1.54
CA GLN A 26 -3.17 -7.11 1.98
C GLN A 26 -4.53 -7.61 1.48
N HIS A 27 -4.69 -8.93 1.41
CA HIS A 27 -5.94 -9.60 1.04
C HIS A 27 -6.49 -9.30 -0.36
N ILE A 28 -5.62 -8.93 -1.31
CA ILE A 28 -6.04 -8.80 -2.71
C ILE A 28 -6.17 -10.21 -3.31
N ILE A 29 -7.38 -10.54 -3.77
CA ILE A 29 -7.70 -11.82 -4.41
C ILE A 29 -6.74 -12.05 -5.59
N GLU A 30 -6.23 -13.28 -5.72
CA GLU A 30 -5.25 -13.62 -6.75
C GLU A 30 -5.94 -14.28 -7.94
N SER A 31 -6.01 -13.54 -9.05
CA SER A 31 -6.48 -14.09 -10.33
C SER A 31 -5.27 -14.45 -11.22
N LYS A 32 -5.37 -15.52 -12.03
CA LYS A 32 -4.27 -15.99 -12.90
C LYS A 32 -3.94 -15.04 -14.05
N GLU A 33 -4.89 -14.21 -14.48
CA GLU A 33 -4.78 -13.25 -15.60
C GLU A 33 -4.90 -11.80 -15.11
N GLU A 34 -4.36 -11.51 -13.93
CA GLU A 34 -4.57 -10.22 -13.28
C GLU A 34 -3.48 -9.20 -13.67
N ASP A 35 -3.91 -8.13 -14.32
CA ASP A 35 -3.07 -6.95 -14.54
C ASP A 35 -3.02 -6.11 -13.27
N HIS A 36 -2.01 -6.39 -12.43
CA HIS A 36 -1.79 -5.74 -11.13
C HIS A 36 -1.90 -4.20 -11.16
N PRO A 37 -1.25 -3.46 -12.08
CA PRO A 37 -1.40 -2.01 -12.16
C PRO A 37 -2.82 -1.57 -12.49
N ASN A 38 -3.56 -2.27 -13.37
CA ASN A 38 -4.95 -1.93 -13.65
C ASN A 38 -5.86 -2.18 -12.45
N LEU A 39 -5.72 -3.34 -11.80
CA LEU A 39 -6.49 -3.67 -10.61
C LEU A 39 -6.29 -2.63 -9.51
N MET A 40 -5.04 -2.27 -9.21
CA MET A 40 -4.74 -1.25 -8.20
C MET A 40 -5.23 0.13 -8.62
N THR A 41 -5.13 0.48 -9.91
CA THR A 41 -5.68 1.73 -10.44
C THR A 41 -7.18 1.80 -10.19
N GLU A 42 -7.93 0.74 -10.50
CA GLU A 42 -9.39 0.72 -10.33
C GLU A 42 -9.81 0.80 -8.87
N LEU A 43 -9.16 0.02 -8.00
CA LEU A 43 -9.41 0.06 -6.55
C LEU A 43 -9.15 1.47 -5.99
N LEU A 44 -8.02 2.08 -6.34
CA LEU A 44 -7.66 3.41 -5.84
C LEU A 44 -8.51 4.52 -6.47
N THR A 45 -8.93 4.38 -7.73
CA THR A 45 -9.87 5.29 -8.41
C THR A 45 -11.19 5.31 -7.65
N ASN A 46 -11.72 4.14 -7.29
CA ASN A 46 -12.95 4.02 -6.51
C ASN A 46 -12.78 4.59 -5.10
N ALA A 47 -11.67 4.24 -4.43
CA ALA A 47 -11.39 4.68 -3.07
C ALA A 47 -11.15 6.19 -2.95
N LEU A 48 -10.54 6.84 -3.95
CA LEU A 48 -10.25 8.28 -3.98
C LEU A 48 -11.27 9.11 -4.76
N GLN A 49 -12.19 8.47 -5.50
CA GLN A 49 -13.11 9.11 -6.46
C GLN A 49 -12.39 10.01 -7.47
N LYS A 50 -11.21 9.57 -7.94
CA LYS A 50 -10.40 10.27 -8.95
C LYS A 50 -10.56 9.63 -10.32
N THR A 51 -10.04 10.24 -11.37
CA THR A 51 -10.10 9.65 -12.72
C THR A 51 -9.05 8.53 -12.87
N LYS A 52 -9.36 7.46 -13.62
CA LYS A 52 -8.41 6.37 -13.91
C LYS A 52 -7.08 6.88 -14.50
N GLN A 53 -7.15 7.90 -15.36
CA GLN A 53 -5.96 8.51 -15.97
C GLN A 53 -5.06 9.21 -14.95
N GLU A 54 -5.66 9.93 -14.00
CA GLU A 54 -4.92 10.59 -12.92
C GLU A 54 -4.27 9.55 -12.01
N MET A 55 -4.97 8.47 -11.69
CA MET A 55 -4.42 7.40 -10.86
C MET A 55 -3.27 6.66 -11.55
N ARG A 56 -3.37 6.39 -12.86
CA ARG A 56 -2.26 5.82 -13.64
C ARG A 56 -1.01 6.68 -13.61
N ASN A 57 -1.15 8.01 -13.70
CA ASN A 57 0.01 8.92 -13.64
C ASN A 57 0.64 9.00 -12.23
N ASN A 58 -0.14 8.69 -11.19
CA ASN A 58 0.32 8.74 -9.80
C ASN A 58 0.88 7.40 -9.30
N ILE A 59 0.65 6.30 -10.02
CA ILE A 59 1.23 4.98 -9.75
C ILE A 59 2.47 4.85 -10.63
N ASP A 60 3.61 4.61 -10.00
CA ASP A 60 4.88 4.43 -10.68
C ASP A 60 5.15 2.94 -10.91
N GLU A 61 5.15 2.15 -9.83
CA GLU A 61 5.37 0.71 -9.89
C GLU A 61 4.36 -0.04 -9.02
N THR A 62 3.91 -1.20 -9.50
CA THR A 62 3.05 -2.11 -8.73
C THR A 62 3.57 -3.54 -8.88
N TYR A 63 3.86 -4.20 -7.76
CA TYR A 63 4.35 -5.57 -7.77
C TYR A 63 3.85 -6.38 -6.58
N ARG A 64 3.70 -7.69 -6.77
CA ARG A 64 3.46 -8.63 -5.66
C ARG A 64 4.78 -9.09 -5.08
N ILE A 65 4.89 -9.08 -3.76
CA ILE A 65 6.04 -9.71 -3.11
C ILE A 65 5.83 -11.22 -3.08
N PHE A 66 6.72 -11.92 -3.79
CA PHE A 66 6.83 -13.36 -3.70
C PHE A 66 7.69 -13.72 -2.49
N THR A 67 7.09 -14.36 -1.49
CA THR A 67 7.83 -15.00 -0.40
C THR A 67 7.58 -16.50 -0.45
N ASN A 68 8.64 -17.31 -0.28
CA ASN A 68 8.53 -18.76 -0.22
C ASN A 68 7.53 -19.21 0.87
N TYR A 69 7.41 -18.43 1.93
CA TYR A 69 6.42 -18.65 2.99
C TYR A 69 4.98 -18.55 2.46
N ALA A 70 4.63 -17.44 1.80
CA ALA A 70 3.28 -17.27 1.24
C ALA A 70 2.93 -18.35 0.21
N TRP A 71 3.91 -18.77 -0.60
CA TRP A 71 3.73 -19.83 -1.58
C TRP A 71 3.44 -21.19 -0.93
N ARG A 72 4.21 -21.57 0.10
CA ARG A 72 4.02 -22.84 0.83
C ARG A 72 2.71 -22.90 1.59
N HIS A 73 2.28 -21.79 2.16
CA HIS A 73 1.08 -21.71 3.01
C HIS A 73 -0.17 -21.24 2.28
N LYS A 74 -0.12 -21.05 0.95
CA LYS A 74 -1.24 -20.54 0.13
C LYS A 74 -1.86 -19.25 0.70
N LEU A 75 -1.02 -18.39 1.26
CA LEU A 75 -1.45 -17.10 1.79
C LEU A 75 -1.60 -16.08 0.66
N LEU A 76 -2.62 -15.23 0.77
CA LEU A 76 -2.79 -14.10 -0.14
C LEU A 76 -1.54 -13.21 -0.12
N ARG A 77 -0.93 -13.04 -1.29
CA ARG A 77 0.29 -12.24 -1.47
C ARG A 77 -0.03 -10.76 -1.31
N LYS A 78 0.97 -10.04 -0.84
CA LYS A 78 0.85 -8.61 -0.58
C LYS A 78 1.31 -7.82 -1.79
N VAL A 79 0.53 -6.83 -2.18
CA VAL A 79 0.83 -5.95 -3.31
C VAL A 79 1.49 -4.69 -2.77
N HIS A 80 2.64 -4.34 -3.34
CA HIS A 80 3.33 -3.09 -3.08
C HIS A 80 3.02 -2.14 -4.23
N VAL A 81 2.56 -0.94 -3.90
CA VAL A 81 2.33 0.13 -4.85
C VAL A 81 3.27 1.27 -4.48
N ARG A 82 4.13 1.64 -5.42
CA ARG A 82 4.96 2.85 -5.35
C ARG A 82 4.23 3.98 -6.03
N PHE A 83 4.05 5.07 -5.30
CA PHE A 83 3.43 6.29 -5.82
C PHE A 83 4.48 7.28 -6.28
N THR A 84 4.18 8.01 -7.35
CA THR A 84 5.00 9.12 -7.85
C THR A 84 5.05 10.28 -6.85
N ARG A 85 3.98 10.46 -6.05
CA ARG A 85 3.82 11.58 -5.11
C ARG A 85 3.45 11.07 -3.71
N LYS A 86 4.15 11.58 -2.68
CA LYS A 86 3.84 11.30 -1.27
C LYS A 86 2.43 11.78 -0.88
N THR A 87 1.96 12.88 -1.46
CA THR A 87 0.63 13.43 -1.15
C THR A 87 -0.49 12.43 -1.47
N VAL A 88 -0.42 11.74 -2.61
CA VAL A 88 -1.42 10.74 -3.01
C VAL A 88 -1.37 9.54 -2.08
N ARG A 89 -0.17 9.12 -1.69
CA ARG A 89 0.02 8.07 -0.68
C ARG A 89 -0.66 8.45 0.64
N ASP A 90 -0.44 9.66 1.12
CA ASP A 90 -0.99 10.16 2.38
C ASP A 90 -2.52 10.32 2.30
N GLU A 91 -3.07 10.73 1.16
CA GLU A 91 -4.52 10.78 0.93
C GLU A 91 -5.17 9.39 1.02
N VAL A 92 -4.56 8.38 0.39
CA VAL A 92 -5.04 6.97 0.48
C VAL A 92 -5.00 6.51 1.93
N TYR A 93 -3.89 6.78 2.62
CA TYR A 93 -3.72 6.37 4.01
C TYR A 93 -4.67 7.11 4.96
N GLY A 94 -4.94 8.38 4.70
CA GLY A 94 -5.91 9.20 5.42
C GLY A 94 -7.32 8.60 5.33
N ARG A 95 -7.81 8.31 4.11
CA ARG A 95 -9.15 7.71 3.93
C ARG A 95 -9.30 6.38 4.65
N THR A 96 -8.29 5.51 4.60
CA THR A 96 -8.35 4.22 5.33
C THR A 96 -8.41 4.41 6.84
N ARG A 97 -7.78 5.46 7.39
CA ARG A 97 -7.86 5.76 8.83
C ARG A 97 -9.22 6.35 9.23
N ASP A 98 -9.82 7.16 8.37
CA ASP A 98 -11.12 7.77 8.61
C ASP A 98 -12.25 6.72 8.56
N GLU A 99 -12.15 5.73 7.66
CA GLU A 99 -13.05 4.58 7.60
C GLU A 99 -12.98 3.71 8.88
N GLU A 100 -11.78 3.44 9.40
CA GLU A 100 -11.57 2.72 10.68
C GLU A 100 -12.05 3.49 11.94
N GLN A 101 -12.29 4.80 11.83
CA GLN A 101 -12.87 5.61 12.91
C GLN A 101 -14.40 5.68 12.84
N GLY A 102 -15.00 5.42 11.67
CA GLY A 102 -16.45 5.29 11.52
C GLY A 102 -17.02 4.07 12.24
N GLU A 103 -16.36 2.91 12.09
CA GLU A 103 -16.85 1.64 12.66
C GLU A 103 -16.75 1.58 14.19
N ARG A 104 -15.72 2.21 14.78
CA ARG A 104 -15.59 2.29 16.25
C ARG A 104 -16.67 3.14 16.92
N ASN A 105 -17.30 4.07 16.20
CA ASN A 105 -18.33 4.95 16.74
C ASN A 105 -19.75 4.36 16.65
N SER A 106 -19.98 3.35 15.79
CA SER A 106 -21.25 2.62 15.75
C SER A 106 -21.41 1.61 16.89
N ASP A 107 -20.31 1.05 17.40
CA ASP A 107 -20.35 0.07 18.50
C ASP A 107 -20.65 0.68 19.86
N VAL A 108 -20.46 2.01 20.03
CA VAL A 108 -20.73 2.70 21.30
C VAL A 108 -22.21 3.06 21.47
N LYS A 109 -23.00 3.10 20.39
CA LYS A 109 -24.40 3.56 20.43
C LYS A 109 -25.45 2.45 20.59
N ALA A 110 -25.03 1.18 20.56
CA ALA A 110 -25.93 0.03 20.78
C ALA A 110 -26.06 -0.38 22.26
N GLY A 111 -25.43 0.35 23.17
CA GLY A 111 -25.39 0.05 24.61
C GLY A 111 -25.90 1.19 25.50
N SER A 112 -27.01 1.86 25.16
CA SER A 112 -27.73 2.77 26.06
C SER A 112 -29.23 2.64 25.91
#